data_AF-A0A2V9BEH5-F1
#
_entry.id   AF-A0A2V9BEH5-F1
#
_cell.length_a   1.000
_cell.length_b   1.000
_cell.length_c   1.000
_cell.angle_alpha   90.00
_cell.angle_beta   90.00
_cell.angle_gamma   90.00
#
_symmetry.space_group_name_H-M   'P 1'
#
loop_
_entity.id
_entity.type
_entity.pdbx_description
1 polymer ?
#
loop_
_entity_poly.entity_id
_entity_poly.type
_entity_poly.pdbx_seq_one_letter_code
_entity_poly.pdbx_strand_id
1 'polypeptide(L)'
;MCCRPLRHAETVVELRDGQSFGIAGLLDQRTTAQFSKVPGIGDIPILGKLFQSRSVDKTNSELVVIVTPTIVDPAAAPTPAPEVPKMPIAPLDPKQFDTKTPHGSGNK
;
A
#
# COMPACT_ATOMS: atom_id res chain seq x y z
N MET A 1 9.64 10.58 16.90
CA MET A 1 8.74 10.06 15.85
C MET A 1 9.55 9.90 14.57
N CYS A 2 9.66 8.69 14.03
CA CYS A 2 10.39 8.44 12.78
C CYS A 2 9.42 8.63 11.61
N CYS A 3 9.64 9.64 10.77
CA CYS A 3 8.91 9.77 9.51
C CYS A 3 9.38 8.67 8.57
N ARG A 4 8.57 7.62 8.41
CA ARG A 4 8.77 6.65 7.34
C ARG A 4 8.66 7.40 5.99
N PRO A 5 9.64 7.27 5.08
CA PRO A 5 9.58 7.97 3.81
C PRO A 5 8.34 7.53 3.01
N LEU A 6 7.46 8.49 2.68
CA LEU A 6 6.32 8.30 1.78
C LEU A 6 6.76 8.64 0.36
N ARG A 7 6.36 7.82 -0.61
CA ARG A 7 6.55 8.09 -2.04
C ARG A 7 5.20 8.54 -2.60
N HIS A 8 5.14 9.73 -3.20
CA HIS A 8 3.91 10.33 -3.74
C HIS A 8 4.18 10.89 -5.15
N ALA A 9 3.23 10.73 -6.08
CA ALA A 9 3.29 11.25 -7.45
C ALA A 9 1.86 11.57 -7.92
N GLU A 10 1.68 12.70 -8.60
CA GLU A 10 0.39 13.17 -9.14
C GLU A 10 0.57 13.54 -10.60
N THR A 11 -0.27 12.98 -11.49
CA THR A 11 -0.18 13.14 -12.94
C THR A 11 -1.57 13.18 -13.56
N VAL A 12 -1.80 14.03 -14.56
CA VAL A 12 -3.06 14.10 -15.33
C VAL A 12 -2.79 13.63 -16.75
N VAL A 13 -3.53 12.63 -17.23
CA VAL A 13 -3.34 12.03 -18.57
C VAL A 13 -4.66 11.68 -19.23
N GLU A 14 -4.72 11.78 -20.56
CA GLU A 14 -5.85 11.35 -21.39
C GLU A 14 -5.48 10.08 -22.17
N LEU A 15 -6.27 9.03 -22.01
CA LEU A 15 -6.01 7.69 -22.57
C LEU A 15 -7.29 7.13 -23.21
N ARG A 16 -7.14 6.31 -24.25
CA ARG A 16 -8.25 5.53 -24.83
C ARG A 16 -8.43 4.21 -24.08
N ASP A 17 -9.59 3.57 -24.26
CA ASP A 17 -9.89 2.27 -23.68
C ASP A 17 -8.78 1.23 -23.96
N GLY A 18 -8.31 0.56 -22.91
CA GLY A 18 -7.26 -0.46 -23.02
C GLY A 18 -5.84 0.07 -23.23
N GLN A 19 -5.60 1.38 -23.29
CA GLN A 19 -4.25 1.94 -23.42
C GLN A 19 -3.54 2.04 -22.07
N SER A 20 -2.44 1.31 -21.92
CA SER A 20 -1.62 1.34 -20.70
C SER A 20 -0.70 2.56 -20.68
N PHE A 21 -0.58 3.20 -19.51
CA PHE A 21 0.34 4.32 -19.25
C PHE A 21 1.13 4.07 -17.95
N GLY A 22 2.43 4.42 -17.97
CA GLY A 22 3.30 4.35 -16.81
C GLY A 22 3.31 5.67 -16.06
N ILE A 23 2.90 5.68 -14.79
CA ILE A 23 2.77 6.91 -13.99
C ILE A 23 4.11 7.30 -13.35
N ALA A 24 4.82 6.31 -12.80
CA ALA A 24 6.08 6.52 -12.11
C ALA A 24 6.94 5.24 -12.12
N GLY A 25 8.25 5.43 -12.21
CA GLY A 25 9.27 4.42 -11.95
C GLY A 25 10.27 4.95 -10.92
N LEU A 26 10.66 4.13 -9.95
CA LEU A 26 11.72 4.43 -8.98
C LEU A 26 12.85 3.43 -9.17
N LEU A 27 14.03 3.93 -9.53
CA LEU A 27 15.29 3.18 -9.56
C LEU A 27 16.21 3.74 -8.47
N ASP A 28 16.45 2.97 -7.42
CA ASP A 28 17.36 3.32 -6.33
C ASP A 28 18.56 2.36 -6.33
N GLN A 29 19.75 2.90 -6.57
CA GLN A 29 20.98 2.11 -6.68
C GLN A 29 21.99 2.59 -5.62
N ARG A 30 22.15 1.81 -4.54
CA ARG A 30 23.05 2.16 -3.44
C ARG A 30 24.25 1.21 -3.40
N THR A 31 25.44 1.77 -3.54
CA THR A 31 26.71 1.04 -3.39
C THR A 31 27.47 1.61 -2.21
N THR A 32 27.74 0.78 -1.20
CA THR A 32 28.57 1.12 -0.06
C THR A 32 29.87 0.32 -0.14
N ALA A 33 31.01 1.02 -0.22
CA ALA A 33 32.31 0.39 -0.16
C ALA A 33 32.97 0.72 1.18
N GLN A 34 33.17 -0.29 2.02
CA GLN A 34 33.85 -0.18 3.31
C GLN A 34 35.26 -0.76 3.18
N PHE A 35 36.28 0.05 3.42
CA PHE A 35 37.67 -0.40 3.47
C PHE A 35 38.18 -0.31 4.91
N SER A 36 38.61 -1.43 5.47
CA SER A 36 39.17 -1.52 6.80
C SER A 36 40.55 -2.16 6.73
N LYS A 37 41.57 -1.51 7.31
CA LYS A 37 42.92 -2.05 7.44
C LYS A 37 43.42 -1.91 8.87
N VAL A 38 44.22 -2.87 9.32
CA VAL A 38 44.92 -2.75 10.60
C VAL A 38 46.13 -1.81 10.42
N PRO A 39 46.22 -0.67 11.13
CA PRO A 39 47.37 0.23 11.03
C PRO A 39 48.67 -0.49 11.48
N GLY A 40 49.77 -0.25 10.76
CA GLY A 40 51.06 -0.91 10.98
C GLY A 40 51.27 -2.16 10.10
N ILE A 41 50.46 -3.20 10.29
CA ILE A 41 50.62 -4.50 9.59
C ILE A 41 50.05 -4.47 8.16
N GLY A 42 49.00 -3.66 7.94
CA GLY A 42 48.30 -3.59 6.64
C GLY A 42 49.12 -3.05 5.48
N ASP A 43 50.25 -2.38 5.76
CA ASP A 43 51.13 -1.75 4.77
C ASP A 43 52.37 -2.59 4.42
N ILE A 44 52.53 -3.78 5.01
CA ILE A 44 53.67 -4.67 4.75
C ILE A 44 53.53 -5.29 3.35
N PRO A 45 54.51 -5.09 2.43
CA PRO A 45 54.51 -5.80 1.16
C PRO A 45 54.56 -7.31 1.42
N ILE A 46 53.75 -8.09 0.68
CA ILE A 46 53.53 -9.55 0.83
C ILE A 46 52.45 -9.93 1.87
N LEU A 47 52.48 -9.40 3.11
CA LEU A 47 51.54 -9.80 4.17
C LEU A 47 50.30 -8.89 4.31
N GLY A 48 50.39 -7.65 3.83
CA GLY A 48 49.38 -6.62 4.06
C GLY A 48 47.97 -7.03 3.62
N LYS A 49 47.82 -7.73 2.48
CA LYS A 49 46.52 -8.15 1.92
C LYS A 49 45.69 -9.06 2.83
N LEU A 50 46.33 -9.83 3.73
CA LEU A 50 45.64 -10.69 4.70
C LEU A 50 45.01 -9.90 5.86
N PHE A 51 45.47 -8.66 6.09
CA PHE A 51 45.04 -7.78 7.18
C PHE A 51 44.27 -6.55 6.69
N GLN A 52 43.82 -6.56 5.43
CA GLN A 52 42.90 -5.58 4.84
C GLN A 52 41.60 -6.30 4.52
N SER A 53 40.48 -5.74 4.97
CA SER A 53 39.15 -6.19 4.63
C SER A 53 38.47 -5.14 3.76
N ARG A 54 37.81 -5.61 2.69
CA ARG A 54 37.01 -4.77 1.80
C ARG A 54 35.61 -5.38 1.74
N SER A 55 34.63 -4.67 2.29
CA SER A 55 33.21 -4.99 2.11
C SER A 55 32.64 -4.11 1.00
N VAL A 56 31.90 -4.71 0.06
CA VAL A 56 31.16 -3.99 -0.97
C VAL A 56 29.72 -4.44 -0.88
N ASP A 57 28.88 -3.57 -0.31
CA ASP A 57 27.45 -3.82 -0.17
C ASP A 57 26.72 -3.11 -1.32
N LYS A 58 25.99 -3.91 -2.12
CA LYS A 58 25.19 -3.42 -3.25
C LYS A 58 23.72 -3.68 -2.98
N THR A 59 22.90 -2.63 -2.99
CA THR A 59 21.45 -2.73 -2.83
C THR A 59 20.77 -2.07 -4.03
N ASN A 60 19.93 -2.85 -4.73
CA ASN A 60 19.14 -2.39 -5.86
C ASN A 60 17.66 -2.48 -5.49
N SER A 61 16.88 -1.42 -5.73
CA SER A 61 15.43 -1.42 -5.51
C SER A 61 14.74 -0.78 -6.70
N GLU A 62 13.83 -1.53 -7.32
CA GLU A 62 13.08 -1.13 -8.52
C GLU A 62 11.57 -1.18 -8.23
N LEU A 63 10.85 -0.13 -8.60
CA LEU A 63 9.39 -0.04 -8.48
C LEU A 63 8.82 0.57 -9.75
N VAL A 64 7.79 -0.06 -10.33
CA VAL A 64 7.09 0.43 -11.51
C VAL A 64 5.58 0.41 -11.26
N VAL A 65 4.90 1.49 -11.61
CA VAL A 65 3.43 1.62 -11.48
C VAL A 65 2.82 1.81 -12.85
N ILE A 66 1.98 0.84 -13.26
CA ILE A 66 1.28 0.79 -14.55
C ILE A 66 -0.21 0.93 -14.30
N VAL A 67 -0.88 1.76 -15.09
CA VAL A 67 -2.35 1.90 -15.05
C VAL A 67 -2.92 1.65 -16.45
N THR A 68 -3.99 0.88 -16.50
CA THR A 68 -4.76 0.57 -17.71
C THR A 68 -6.22 0.95 -17.47
N PRO A 69 -6.76 1.97 -18.16
CA PRO A 69 -8.16 2.35 -18.04
C PRO A 69 -9.06 1.39 -18.82
N THR A 70 -10.27 1.16 -18.31
CA THR A 70 -11.34 0.42 -19.00
C THR A 70 -12.62 1.24 -19.03
N ILE A 71 -13.27 1.31 -20.19
CA ILE A 71 -14.60 1.92 -20.36
C ILE A 71 -15.65 0.82 -20.21
N VAL A 72 -16.51 0.94 -19.20
CA VAL A 72 -17.62 0.00 -18.97
C VAL A 72 -18.95 0.65 -19.35
N ASP A 73 -19.77 -0.06 -20.13
CA ASP A 73 -21.15 0.32 -20.39
C ASP A 73 -22.05 -0.32 -19.32
N PRO A 74 -22.68 0.46 -18.42
CA PRO A 74 -23.50 -0.07 -17.34
C PRO A 74 -24.83 -0.67 -17.81
N ALA A 75 -25.24 -0.46 -19.07
CA ALA A 75 -26.50 -0.96 -19.62
C ALA A 75 -26.33 -2.22 -20.49
N ALA A 76 -25.12 -2.49 -20.98
CA ALA A 76 -24.85 -3.61 -21.90
C ALA A 76 -24.55 -4.93 -21.19
N ALA A 77 -24.10 -4.90 -19.92
CA ALA A 77 -23.96 -6.09 -19.11
C ALA A 77 -25.23 -6.28 -18.26
N PRO A 78 -25.88 -7.46 -18.26
CA PRO A 78 -26.77 -7.85 -17.17
C PRO A 78 -25.91 -8.10 -15.93
N THR A 79 -25.32 -7.04 -15.37
CA THR A 79 -24.75 -7.08 -14.03
C THR A 79 -25.94 -7.28 -13.10
N PRO A 80 -26.01 -8.41 -12.35
CA PRO A 80 -27.00 -8.54 -11.30
C PRO A 80 -26.86 -7.30 -10.43
N ALA A 81 -27.98 -6.59 -10.22
CA ALA A 81 -27.98 -5.40 -9.36
C ALA A 81 -27.19 -5.74 -8.08
N PRO A 82 -26.27 -4.87 -7.61
CA PRO A 82 -25.52 -5.12 -6.39
C PRO A 82 -26.49 -5.58 -5.32
N GLU A 83 -26.34 -6.79 -4.81
CA GLU A 83 -27.24 -7.31 -3.79
C GLU A 83 -27.16 -6.36 -2.61
N VAL A 84 -28.21 -5.56 -2.42
CA VAL A 84 -28.30 -4.64 -1.29
C VAL A 84 -28.04 -5.48 -0.03
N PRO A 85 -27.10 -5.09 0.84
CA PRO A 85 -26.84 -5.82 2.07
C PRO A 85 -28.16 -6.03 2.81
N LYS A 86 -28.57 -7.30 2.95
CA LYS A 86 -29.76 -7.62 3.73
C LYS A 86 -29.47 -7.18 5.15
N MET A 87 -30.24 -6.21 5.64
CA MET A 87 -30.09 -5.73 7.00
C MET A 87 -30.17 -6.94 7.96
N PRO A 88 -29.22 -7.11 8.90
CA PRO A 88 -29.18 -8.28 9.79
C PRO A 88 -30.37 -8.37 10.74
N ILE A 89 -31.16 -7.30 10.86
CA ILE A 89 -32.28 -7.20 11.78
C ILE A 89 -33.51 -6.80 10.97
N ALA A 90 -34.59 -7.56 11.15
CA ALA A 90 -35.90 -7.20 10.61
C ALA A 90 -36.38 -5.88 11.25
N PRO A 91 -37.08 -5.01 10.51
CA PRO A 91 -37.68 -3.81 11.08
C PRO A 91 -38.51 -4.18 12.31
N LEU A 92 -38.20 -3.52 13.43
CA LEU A 92 -38.91 -3.71 14.69
C LEU A 92 -40.39 -3.37 14.49
N ASP A 93 -41.30 -4.28 14.88
CA ASP A 93 -42.75 -4.05 14.78
C ASP A 93 -43.22 -3.11 15.90
N PRO A 94 -43.53 -1.83 15.62
CA PRO A 94 -43.85 -0.83 16.64
C PRO A 94 -45.05 -1.22 17.50
N LYS A 95 -45.97 -2.05 16.99
CA LYS A 95 -47.17 -2.48 17.74
C LYS A 95 -46.82 -3.36 18.95
N GLN A 96 -45.70 -4.07 18.89
CA GLN A 96 -45.24 -4.96 19.96
C GLN A 96 -44.39 -4.23 21.01
N PHE A 97 -43.82 -3.08 20.67
CA PHE A 97 -43.00 -2.27 21.60
C PHE A 97 -43.86 -1.45 22.55
N ASP A 98 -44.95 -0.85 22.05
CA ASP A 98 -45.79 0.04 22.85
C ASP A 98 -46.62 -0.72 23.90
N THR A 99 -46.94 -1.99 23.65
CA THR A 99 -47.70 -2.84 24.58
C THR A 99 -46.89 -3.34 25.77
N LYS A 100 -45.56 -3.25 25.73
CA LYS A 100 -44.67 -3.71 26.81
C LYS A 100 -44.06 -2.60 27.65
N THR A 101 -44.31 -1.34 27.31
CA THR A 101 -43.92 -0.24 28.19
C THR A 101 -44.89 -0.24 29.38
N PRO A 102 -44.43 -0.42 30.63
CA PRO A 102 -45.30 -0.29 31.77
C PRO A 102 -45.73 1.18 31.82
N HIS A 103 -46.95 1.47 31.36
CA HIS A 103 -47.59 2.75 31.61
C HIS A 103 -47.98 2.76 33.09
N GLY A 104 -46.97 2.98 33.94
CA GLY A 104 -47.19 3.28 35.33
C GLY A 104 -47.84 4.66 35.42
N SER A 105 -49.09 4.69 35.87
CA SER A 105 -49.58 5.61 36.91
C SER A 105 -51.08 5.89 36.76
N GLY A 106 -51.79 5.83 37.88
CA GLY A 106 -52.88 6.76 38.12
C GLY A 106 -54.30 6.17 38.12
N ASN A 107 -54.54 5.28 39.06
CA ASN A 107 -55.83 5.08 39.70
C ASN A 107 -56.45 6.41 40.18
N LYS A 108 -57.60 6.80 39.60
CA LYS A 108 -58.66 7.58 40.26
C LYS A 108 -60.01 7.42 39.54
#